data_AF-A0A2W6EY32-F1
#
_entry.id   AF-A0A2W6EY32-F1
#
_cell.length_a   1.000
_cell.length_b   1.000
_cell.length_c   1.000
_cell.angle_alpha   90.00
_cell.angle_beta   90.00
_cell.angle_gamma   90.00
#
_symmetry.space_group_name_H-M   'P 1'
#
loop_
_entity.id
_entity.type
_entity.pdbx_description
1 polymer ?
#
loop_
_entity_poly.entity_id
_entity_poly.type
_entity_poly.pdbx_seq_one_letter_code
_entity_poly.pdbx_strand_id
1 'polypeptide(L)'
;MQARRFGAAVAGLLLGAGLVTASVAPAHAAPIHSGAATPVAQGYGGAVVSDTAESTQAGLDVLRSGGTAADAAVAVAATLGVTDPYVAGIGGGSYLVYYDAHTHRVSTIDGRETAPGADGPSMFLDPVTRQPLPFPTAVTSGLSVGVPGTLATWQRALQRWGRFGLAEDLRPAEQLAERGFVVNTTLRELTRQNAARFAQFGSTATLFLPGGVPPAVGSTLRNPDLAKTYREIGEDGISALYGGAIGTDLVHAAQHLPLAPGATLVARPGPMALSDLRGYRAHDADPTQVTYRGLDVYGMAASSSGGITDGEALDILSTVNLAAMTPVQALHHYLEATRLAFADRNRYLGDPRYVDVPQRQLLSASFGRQRACRIDPAKAGVSPVAPGDPFTGSRSCPPPSRAPVPVPDRDHHTNHFVVADGAGNVVSCTNTIEELGGSGIVVPGRGFLLNNELTDFNFAPTQGSAPDPNLPAAGKRPRSSMSPTIVLRDGRPFLAVGSPGGATIITTVLQILVNRIDLGMSLPDA
;
A
#
# COMPACT_ATOMS: atom_id res chain seq x y z
N MET A 1 -46.42 45.60 -74.04
CA MET A 1 -45.97 44.85 -75.23
C MET A 1 -45.67 43.41 -74.81
N GLN A 2 -46.32 42.45 -75.48
CA GLN A 2 -46.02 41.00 -75.60
C GLN A 2 -45.83 40.20 -74.29
N ALA A 3 -46.79 39.43 -73.74
CA ALA A 3 -47.67 38.37 -74.25
C ALA A 3 -46.98 37.05 -74.65
N ARG A 4 -47.34 35.95 -73.95
CA ARG A 4 -47.60 34.54 -74.39
C ARG A 4 -47.12 33.57 -73.28
N ARG A 5 -47.75 32.44 -72.94
CA ARG A 5 -49.01 31.74 -73.28
C ARG A 5 -49.13 30.55 -72.30
N PHE A 6 -50.37 30.12 -72.03
CA PHE A 6 -50.91 28.77 -71.71
C PHE A 6 -49.90 27.59 -71.64
N GLY A 7 -50.03 26.57 -70.81
CA GLY A 7 -51.18 25.98 -70.12
C GLY A 7 -50.87 24.47 -69.91
N ALA A 8 -51.50 23.89 -68.89
CA ALA A 8 -51.29 22.58 -68.26
C ALA A 8 -51.02 21.33 -69.13
N ALA A 9 -50.25 20.39 -68.54
CA ALA A 9 -50.41 18.95 -68.74
C ALA A 9 -50.16 18.21 -67.42
N VAL A 10 -51.16 17.42 -66.99
CA VAL A 10 -51.12 16.47 -65.88
C VAL A 10 -50.50 15.16 -66.38
N ALA A 11 -49.52 14.62 -65.64
CA ALA A 11 -49.09 13.22 -65.77
C ALA A 11 -48.89 12.66 -64.36
N GLY A 12 -49.53 11.51 -64.09
CA GLY A 12 -49.59 10.89 -62.77
C GLY A 12 -48.50 9.86 -62.51
N LEU A 13 -48.65 9.25 -61.32
CA LEU A 13 -48.12 7.97 -60.85
C LEU A 13 -46.63 7.89 -60.45
N LEU A 14 -46.36 7.83 -59.13
CA LEU A 14 -46.10 6.59 -58.36
C LEU A 14 -45.34 6.92 -57.07
N LEU A 15 -46.01 6.83 -55.91
CA LEU A 15 -45.34 6.78 -54.60
C LEU A 15 -44.65 5.43 -54.46
N GLY A 16 -43.33 5.41 -54.63
CA GLY A 16 -42.47 4.33 -54.15
C GLY A 16 -42.12 4.58 -52.68
N ALA A 17 -42.73 3.81 -51.77
CA ALA A 17 -42.28 3.74 -50.38
C ALA A 17 -40.94 3.00 -50.32
N GLY A 18 -39.83 3.76 -50.31
CA GLY A 18 -38.50 3.23 -50.04
C GLY A 18 -38.35 2.94 -48.55
N LEU A 19 -38.42 1.67 -48.15
CA LEU A 19 -37.88 1.22 -46.87
C LEU A 19 -36.38 1.52 -46.85
N VAL A 20 -35.97 2.52 -46.08
CA VAL A 20 -34.56 2.69 -45.69
C VAL A 20 -34.29 1.71 -44.57
N THR A 21 -33.82 0.51 -44.91
CA THR A 21 -33.20 -0.39 -43.93
C THR A 21 -31.85 0.21 -43.55
N ALA A 22 -31.81 0.91 -42.41
CA ALA A 22 -30.54 1.27 -41.79
C ALA A 22 -29.85 -0.04 -41.35
N SER A 23 -28.86 -0.47 -42.13
CA SER A 23 -27.95 -1.53 -41.74
C SER A 23 -27.11 -1.03 -40.56
N VAL A 24 -27.50 -1.42 -39.35
CA VAL A 24 -26.66 -1.31 -38.17
C VAL A 24 -25.49 -2.26 -38.40
N ALA A 25 -24.35 -1.73 -38.83
CA ALA A 25 -23.12 -2.51 -38.87
C ALA A 25 -22.80 -2.96 -37.43
N PRO A 26 -22.53 -4.25 -37.18
CA PRO A 26 -22.12 -4.68 -35.86
C PRO A 26 -20.83 -3.94 -35.52
N ALA A 27 -20.81 -3.27 -34.36
CA ALA A 27 -19.60 -2.72 -33.79
C ALA A 27 -18.60 -3.88 -33.65
N HIS A 28 -17.65 -3.96 -34.57
CA HIS A 28 -16.54 -4.89 -34.46
C HIS A 28 -15.70 -4.38 -33.30
N ALA A 29 -15.78 -5.08 -32.16
CA ALA A 29 -14.79 -4.94 -31.12
C ALA A 29 -13.42 -5.07 -31.79
N ALA A 30 -12.58 -4.04 -31.65
CA ALA A 30 -11.20 -4.12 -32.10
C ALA A 30 -10.60 -5.41 -31.51
N PRO A 31 -9.85 -6.20 -32.30
CA PRO A 31 -9.23 -7.41 -31.79
C PRO A 31 -8.41 -7.05 -30.55
N ILE A 32 -8.73 -7.68 -29.43
CA ILE A 32 -7.91 -7.68 -28.23
C ILE A 32 -6.52 -8.04 -28.70
N HIS A 33 -5.57 -7.10 -28.61
CA HIS A 33 -4.19 -7.37 -28.98
C HIS A 33 -3.70 -8.52 -28.10
N SER A 34 -3.61 -9.71 -28.69
CA SER A 34 -3.02 -10.91 -28.11
C SER A 34 -1.49 -10.88 -28.18
N GLY A 35 -0.90 -9.68 -28.24
CA GLY A 35 0.54 -9.53 -28.05
C GLY A 35 0.90 -9.92 -26.62
N ALA A 36 2.03 -10.59 -26.44
CA ALA A 36 2.58 -10.80 -25.10
C ALA A 36 2.69 -9.43 -24.41
N ALA A 37 2.12 -9.31 -23.21
CA ALA A 37 2.23 -8.10 -22.42
C ALA A 37 3.72 -7.76 -22.25
N THR A 38 4.10 -6.55 -22.64
CA THR A 38 5.48 -6.07 -22.48
C THR A 38 5.59 -5.42 -21.10
N PRO A 39 6.57 -5.81 -20.26
CA PRO A 39 6.69 -5.29 -18.90
C PRO A 39 7.23 -3.84 -18.84
N VAL A 40 7.43 -3.19 -20.00
CA VAL A 40 8.02 -1.87 -20.11
C VAL A 40 7.15 -0.98 -20.98
N ALA A 41 6.78 0.17 -20.45
CA ALA A 41 6.26 1.31 -21.19
C ALA A 41 7.25 2.49 -21.07
N GLN A 42 7.46 3.22 -22.16
CA GLN A 42 8.30 4.42 -22.19
C GLN A 42 7.53 5.57 -22.85
N GLY A 43 7.71 6.78 -22.32
CA GLY A 43 7.00 7.96 -22.81
C GLY A 43 7.51 9.25 -22.18
N TYR A 44 6.81 10.33 -22.44
CA TYR A 44 7.06 11.66 -21.90
C TYR A 44 5.75 12.25 -21.34
N GLY A 45 5.86 13.27 -20.49
CA GLY A 45 4.70 13.98 -19.90
C GLY A 45 4.14 13.36 -18.62
N GLY A 46 4.56 12.15 -18.27
CA GLY A 46 4.24 11.47 -17.02
C GLY A 46 4.22 9.96 -17.16
N ALA A 47 4.25 9.24 -16.04
CA ALA A 47 4.18 7.79 -15.97
C ALA A 47 3.43 7.35 -14.72
N VAL A 48 2.71 6.23 -14.83
CA VAL A 48 2.01 5.59 -13.71
C VAL A 48 2.26 4.09 -13.80
N VAL A 49 2.61 3.49 -12.67
CA VAL A 49 2.71 2.04 -12.50
C VAL A 49 1.90 1.66 -11.27
N SER A 50 0.94 0.74 -11.43
CA SER A 50 0.11 0.22 -10.34
C SER A 50 -0.39 -1.19 -10.68
N ASP A 51 -1.02 -1.86 -9.71
CA ASP A 51 -1.39 -3.28 -9.81
C ASP A 51 -2.55 -3.55 -10.79
N THR A 52 -3.36 -2.55 -11.12
CA THR A 52 -4.48 -2.71 -12.05
C THR A 52 -4.44 -1.72 -13.21
N ALA A 53 -4.94 -2.17 -14.37
CA ALA A 53 -4.99 -1.34 -15.57
C ALA A 53 -5.90 -0.12 -15.35
N GLU A 54 -7.01 -0.30 -14.64
CA GLU A 54 -7.94 0.75 -14.29
C GLU A 54 -7.31 1.81 -13.40
N SER A 55 -6.53 1.42 -12.39
CA SER A 55 -5.84 2.36 -11.50
C SER A 55 -4.74 3.12 -12.25
N THR A 56 -3.99 2.42 -13.09
CA THR A 56 -2.99 3.04 -13.97
C THR A 56 -3.66 4.06 -14.90
N GLN A 57 -4.80 3.70 -15.48
CA GLN A 57 -5.55 4.57 -16.37
C GLN A 57 -6.10 5.80 -15.64
N ALA A 58 -6.61 5.64 -14.42
CA ALA A 58 -7.10 6.75 -13.59
C ALA A 58 -6.00 7.79 -13.31
N GLY A 59 -4.81 7.33 -12.90
CA GLY A 59 -3.66 8.23 -12.71
C GLY A 59 -3.26 8.95 -13.99
N LEU A 60 -3.20 8.23 -15.13
CA LEU A 60 -2.88 8.82 -16.43
C LEU A 60 -3.91 9.88 -16.86
N ASP A 61 -5.20 9.65 -16.60
CA ASP A 61 -6.26 10.59 -16.96
C ASP A 61 -6.20 11.87 -16.11
N VAL A 62 -5.84 11.75 -14.83
CA VAL A 62 -5.58 12.92 -13.96
C VAL A 62 -4.36 13.71 -14.46
N LEU A 63 -3.25 13.04 -14.79
CA LEU A 63 -2.07 13.71 -15.36
C LEU A 63 -2.41 14.42 -16.69
N ARG A 64 -3.16 13.78 -17.58
CA ARG A 64 -3.62 14.38 -18.86
C ARG A 64 -4.54 15.58 -18.66
N SER A 65 -5.30 15.58 -17.57
CA SER A 65 -6.18 16.70 -17.18
C SER A 65 -5.41 17.85 -16.52
N GLY A 66 -4.09 17.72 -16.37
CA GLY A 66 -3.21 18.74 -15.80
C GLY A 66 -3.00 18.62 -14.28
N GLY A 67 -3.34 17.47 -13.69
CA GLY A 67 -3.01 17.15 -12.31
C GLY A 67 -1.51 16.88 -12.12
N THR A 68 -1.07 16.99 -10.88
CA THR A 68 0.29 16.69 -10.42
C THR A 68 0.49 15.21 -10.13
N ALA A 69 1.72 14.81 -9.82
CA ALA A 69 2.00 13.46 -9.32
C ALA A 69 1.22 13.13 -8.04
N ALA A 70 0.93 14.12 -7.19
CA ALA A 70 0.14 13.92 -5.97
C ALA A 70 -1.35 13.70 -6.27
N ASP A 71 -1.94 14.48 -7.18
CA ASP A 71 -3.33 14.31 -7.60
C ASP A 71 -3.54 12.93 -8.23
N ALA A 72 -2.66 12.56 -9.16
CA ALA A 72 -2.69 11.27 -9.82
C ALA A 72 -2.43 10.11 -8.83
N ALA A 73 -1.59 10.30 -7.82
CA ALA A 73 -1.39 9.31 -6.77
C ALA A 73 -2.64 9.05 -5.93
N VAL A 74 -3.43 10.09 -5.61
CA VAL A 74 -4.71 9.92 -4.90
C VAL A 74 -5.71 9.18 -5.77
N ALA A 75 -5.82 9.53 -7.06
CA ALA A 75 -6.70 8.82 -7.98
C ALA A 75 -6.33 7.34 -8.17
N VAL A 76 -5.04 7.04 -8.28
CA VAL A 76 -4.53 5.65 -8.33
C VAL A 76 -4.89 4.91 -7.03
N ALA A 77 -4.57 5.47 -5.86
CA ALA A 77 -4.84 4.82 -4.59
C ALA A 77 -6.33 4.57 -4.33
N ALA A 78 -7.19 5.53 -4.68
CA ALA A 78 -8.64 5.37 -4.57
C ALA A 78 -9.18 4.31 -5.52
N THR A 79 -8.66 4.25 -6.75
CA THR A 79 -9.08 3.26 -7.76
C THR A 79 -8.62 1.85 -7.38
N LEU A 80 -7.43 1.73 -6.79
CA LEU A 80 -6.95 0.48 -6.20
C LEU A 80 -7.88 -0.01 -5.09
N GLY A 81 -8.45 0.88 -4.27
CA GLY A 81 -9.47 0.54 -3.28
C GLY A 81 -10.77 -0.03 -3.88
N VAL A 82 -11.00 0.14 -5.19
CA VAL A 82 -12.13 -0.46 -5.93
C VAL A 82 -11.71 -1.78 -6.59
N THR A 83 -10.58 -1.79 -7.30
CA THR A 83 -10.18 -2.92 -8.16
C THR A 83 -9.35 -3.97 -7.46
N ASP A 84 -8.69 -3.61 -6.36
CA ASP A 84 -7.95 -4.50 -5.49
C ASP A 84 -8.29 -4.24 -4.00
N PRO A 85 -9.57 -4.42 -3.62
CA PRO A 85 -10.06 -4.03 -2.29
C PRO A 85 -9.49 -4.90 -1.16
N TYR A 86 -8.80 -6.00 -1.48
CA TYR A 86 -8.24 -6.95 -0.50
C TYR A 86 -6.90 -6.49 0.06
N VAL A 87 -6.21 -5.55 -0.59
CA VAL A 87 -4.88 -5.12 -0.15
C VAL A 87 -4.86 -3.71 0.38
N ALA A 88 -5.73 -2.82 -0.11
CA ALA A 88 -5.75 -1.42 0.33
C ALA A 88 -7.13 -0.79 0.17
N GLY A 89 -7.34 0.32 0.87
CA GLY A 89 -8.54 1.13 0.74
C GLY A 89 -8.60 2.23 1.80
N ILE A 90 -9.72 2.96 1.83
CA ILE A 90 -9.92 4.04 2.81
C ILE A 90 -10.01 3.56 4.25
N GLY A 91 -10.27 2.26 4.46
CA GLY A 91 -10.26 1.62 5.77
C GLY A 91 -8.88 1.20 6.27
N GLY A 92 -7.79 1.56 5.58
CA GLY A 92 -6.41 1.24 5.94
C GLY A 92 -5.50 2.46 6.11
N GLY A 93 -4.24 2.29 5.76
CA GLY A 93 -3.19 3.29 5.90
C GLY A 93 -2.20 3.30 4.73
N SER A 94 -1.41 4.37 4.68
CA SER A 94 -0.52 4.65 3.55
C SER A 94 0.81 5.25 4.01
N TYR A 95 1.88 4.90 3.31
CA TYR A 95 3.15 5.61 3.36
C TYR A 95 3.47 6.19 2.00
N LEU A 96 3.75 7.49 1.95
CA LEU A 96 4.02 8.22 0.71
C LEU A 96 5.39 8.89 0.80
N VAL A 97 6.25 8.60 -0.18
CA VAL A 97 7.53 9.27 -0.40
C VAL A 97 7.41 10.13 -1.65
N TYR A 98 7.69 11.42 -1.50
CA TYR A 98 7.51 12.43 -2.55
C TYR A 98 8.84 13.09 -2.88
N TYR A 99 9.21 13.11 -4.15
CA TYR A 99 10.28 13.96 -4.68
C TYR A 99 9.67 15.19 -5.35
N ASP A 100 10.06 16.36 -4.86
CA ASP A 100 9.73 17.67 -5.42
C ASP A 100 10.83 18.11 -6.40
N ALA A 101 10.49 18.21 -7.69
CA ALA A 101 11.44 18.58 -8.72
C ALA A 101 11.82 20.07 -8.70
N HIS A 102 11.00 20.93 -8.09
CA HIS A 102 11.31 22.35 -7.95
C HIS A 102 12.35 22.59 -6.86
N THR A 103 12.23 21.88 -5.73
CA THR A 103 13.12 22.07 -4.58
C THR A 103 14.23 21.02 -4.49
N HIS A 104 14.17 19.97 -5.30
CA HIS A 104 15.04 18.78 -5.24
C HIS A 104 15.04 18.10 -3.86
N ARG A 105 13.91 18.15 -3.15
CA ARG A 105 13.75 17.57 -1.82
C ARG A 105 12.89 16.32 -1.87
N VAL A 106 13.28 15.34 -1.05
CA VAL A 106 12.43 14.19 -0.74
C VAL A 106 11.74 14.44 0.60
N SER A 107 10.44 14.14 0.67
CA SER A 107 9.60 14.25 1.86
C SER A 107 8.79 12.98 2.04
N THR A 108 8.37 12.69 3.27
CA THR A 108 7.46 11.57 3.52
C THR A 108 6.18 12.00 4.24
N ILE A 109 5.09 11.28 3.99
CA ILE A 109 3.86 11.34 4.78
C ILE A 109 3.63 9.96 5.40
N ASP A 110 3.59 9.93 6.72
CA ASP A 110 3.21 8.78 7.53
C ASP A 110 1.71 8.84 7.85
N GLY A 111 0.96 8.05 7.09
CA GLY A 111 -0.45 7.77 7.21
C GLY A 111 -0.77 6.42 7.85
N ARG A 112 0.14 5.89 8.67
CA ARG A 112 -0.06 4.62 9.35
C ARG A 112 -1.21 4.71 10.36
N GLU A 113 -1.96 3.64 10.47
CA GLU A 113 -3.03 3.49 11.44
C GLU A 113 -2.51 3.60 12.87
N THR A 114 -3.35 4.08 13.79
CA THR A 114 -3.02 4.17 15.22
C THR A 114 -3.90 3.24 16.03
N ALA A 115 -3.35 2.68 17.12
CA ALA A 115 -4.15 2.00 18.12
C ALA A 115 -5.15 2.97 18.78
N PRO A 116 -6.42 2.58 18.96
CA PRO A 116 -7.39 3.31 19.77
C PRO A 116 -6.91 3.71 21.18
N GLY A 117 -7.50 4.77 21.74
CA GLY A 117 -7.10 5.35 23.02
C GLY A 117 -7.25 4.44 24.24
N ALA A 118 -8.06 3.40 24.15
CA ALA A 118 -8.27 2.44 25.25
C ALA A 118 -7.25 1.28 25.26
N ASP A 119 -6.30 1.25 24.32
CA ASP A 119 -5.38 0.14 24.16
C ASP A 119 -4.06 0.28 24.94
N GLY A 120 -3.52 -0.86 25.35
CA GLY A 120 -2.24 -0.96 26.05
C GLY A 120 -1.55 -2.29 25.77
N PRO A 121 -0.39 -2.57 26.41
CA PRO A 121 0.43 -3.73 26.09
C PRO A 121 -0.26 -5.10 26.26
N SER A 122 -1.40 -5.14 26.95
CA SER A 122 -2.21 -6.35 27.15
C SER A 122 -3.34 -6.54 26.12
N MET A 123 -3.47 -5.66 25.13
CA MET A 123 -4.55 -5.65 24.14
C MET A 123 -4.75 -7.01 23.45
N PHE A 124 -3.64 -7.66 23.06
CA PHE A 124 -3.66 -8.97 22.39
C PHE A 124 -3.39 -10.14 23.33
N LEU A 125 -3.58 -9.95 24.63
CA LEU A 125 -3.50 -11.05 25.60
C LEU A 125 -4.91 -11.53 25.93
N ASP A 126 -5.07 -12.84 26.04
CA ASP A 126 -6.28 -13.40 26.60
C ASP A 126 -6.45 -12.88 28.05
N PRO A 127 -7.62 -12.32 28.41
CA PRO A 127 -7.82 -11.71 29.72
C PRO A 127 -7.79 -12.74 30.87
N VAL A 128 -8.05 -14.03 30.58
CA VAL A 128 -8.06 -15.10 31.57
C VAL A 128 -6.68 -15.74 31.68
N THR A 129 -6.14 -16.24 30.56
CA THR A 129 -4.88 -17.00 30.57
C THR A 129 -3.64 -16.11 30.58
N ARG A 130 -3.80 -14.82 30.24
CA ARG A 130 -2.71 -13.84 30.05
C ARG A 130 -1.70 -14.24 28.96
N GLN A 131 -2.02 -15.25 28.14
CA GLN A 131 -1.22 -15.66 26.99
C GLN A 131 -1.60 -14.84 25.75
N PRO A 132 -0.69 -14.69 24.77
CA PRO A 132 -1.02 -14.13 23.47
C PRO A 132 -2.24 -14.80 22.85
N LEU A 133 -3.14 -14.00 22.28
CA LEU A 133 -4.25 -14.53 21.48
C LEU A 133 -3.69 -15.30 20.27
N PRO A 134 -4.34 -16.40 19.85
CA PRO A 134 -4.04 -17.02 18.57
C PRO A 134 -4.22 -16.00 17.45
N PHE A 135 -3.27 -15.94 16.51
CA PHE A 135 -3.30 -14.96 15.42
C PHE A 135 -4.62 -14.98 14.61
N PRO A 136 -5.18 -16.14 14.20
CA PRO A 136 -6.47 -16.20 13.50
C PRO A 136 -7.64 -15.57 14.27
N THR A 137 -7.59 -15.59 15.60
CA THR A 137 -8.60 -14.98 16.48
C THR A 137 -8.45 -13.46 16.57
N ALA A 138 -7.21 -12.96 16.50
CA ALA A 138 -6.94 -11.53 16.54
C ALA A 138 -7.19 -10.87 15.18
N VAL A 139 -6.77 -11.50 14.09
CA VAL A 139 -6.81 -10.90 12.74
C VAL A 139 -8.25 -10.64 12.25
N THR A 140 -9.12 -11.64 12.37
CA THR A 140 -10.53 -11.54 11.95
C THR A 140 -11.39 -11.01 13.09
N SER A 141 -11.16 -9.75 13.50
CA SER A 141 -11.85 -9.15 14.62
C SER A 141 -11.92 -7.63 14.53
N GLY A 142 -12.79 -7.01 15.33
CA GLY A 142 -12.77 -5.56 15.51
C GLY A 142 -11.58 -5.11 16.35
N LEU A 143 -11.03 -5.99 17.19
CA LEU A 143 -9.87 -5.72 18.05
C LEU A 143 -8.64 -5.34 17.22
N SER A 144 -8.42 -5.96 16.05
CA SER A 144 -7.26 -5.67 15.20
C SER A 144 -7.38 -4.38 14.39
N VAL A 145 -8.56 -3.73 14.37
CA VAL A 145 -8.82 -2.56 13.53
C VAL A 145 -8.14 -1.31 14.11
N GLY A 146 -7.14 -0.80 13.39
CA GLY A 146 -6.51 0.48 13.67
C GLY A 146 -7.32 1.64 13.08
N VAL A 147 -7.12 2.85 13.63
CA VAL A 147 -7.77 4.06 13.12
C VAL A 147 -7.24 4.36 11.71
N PRO A 148 -8.09 4.36 10.66
CA PRO A 148 -7.61 4.48 9.28
C PRO A 148 -6.93 5.81 8.96
N GLY A 149 -5.83 5.74 8.20
CA GLY A 149 -4.99 6.89 7.84
C GLY A 149 -4.95 7.25 6.36
N THR A 150 -5.47 6.39 5.48
CA THR A 150 -5.43 6.59 4.02
C THR A 150 -6.00 7.96 3.61
N LEU A 151 -7.21 8.31 4.09
CA LEU A 151 -7.87 9.56 3.68
C LEU A 151 -7.13 10.81 4.17
N ALA A 152 -6.60 10.79 5.39
CA ALA A 152 -5.76 11.88 5.89
C ALA A 152 -4.46 12.03 5.08
N THR A 153 -3.89 10.91 4.59
CA THR A 153 -2.70 10.91 3.73
C THR A 153 -2.98 11.57 2.40
N TRP A 154 -4.10 11.20 1.75
CA TRP A 154 -4.53 11.82 0.50
C TRP A 154 -4.70 13.32 0.68
N GLN A 155 -5.46 13.73 1.68
CA GLN A 155 -5.69 15.15 1.96
C GLN A 155 -4.38 15.91 2.23
N ARG A 156 -3.45 15.31 2.99
CA ARG A 156 -2.15 15.92 3.29
C ARG A 156 -1.30 16.06 2.03
N ALA A 157 -1.29 15.05 1.16
CA ALA A 157 -0.58 15.10 -0.12
C ALA A 157 -1.15 16.19 -1.03
N LEU A 158 -2.48 16.27 -1.17
CA LEU A 158 -3.14 17.30 -1.98
C LEU A 158 -2.89 18.72 -1.45
N GLN A 159 -2.90 18.91 -0.12
CA GLN A 159 -2.60 20.20 0.49
C GLN A 159 -1.17 20.68 0.23
N ARG A 160 -0.21 19.75 0.12
CA ARG A 160 1.21 20.08 -0.05
C ARG A 160 1.60 20.21 -1.51
N TRP A 161 1.07 19.33 -2.35
CA TRP A 161 1.57 19.11 -3.71
C TRP A 161 0.48 18.95 -4.75
N GLY A 162 -0.79 18.89 -4.35
CA GLY A 162 -1.91 18.74 -5.26
C GLY A 162 -2.28 20.05 -5.94
N ARG A 163 -2.93 19.90 -7.09
CA ARG A 163 -3.61 20.96 -7.83
C ARG A 163 -5.12 20.85 -7.71
N PHE A 164 -5.63 19.64 -7.51
CA PHE A 164 -7.05 19.32 -7.44
C PHE A 164 -7.49 19.02 -6.01
N GLY A 165 -8.81 18.92 -5.82
CA GLY A 165 -9.42 18.52 -4.56
C GLY A 165 -9.76 17.03 -4.57
N LEU A 166 -10.17 16.53 -3.39
CA LEU A 166 -10.64 15.14 -3.24
C LEU A 166 -11.80 14.82 -4.19
N ALA A 167 -12.71 15.76 -4.44
CA ALA A 167 -13.85 15.54 -5.32
C ALA A 167 -13.44 15.22 -6.77
N GLU A 168 -12.42 15.89 -7.28
CA GLU A 168 -11.88 15.64 -8.62
C GLU A 168 -11.08 14.33 -8.66
N ASP A 169 -10.17 14.12 -7.70
CA ASP A 169 -9.25 12.97 -7.73
C ASP A 169 -9.92 11.63 -7.39
N LEU A 170 -11.00 11.64 -6.60
CA LEU A 170 -11.77 10.44 -6.29
C LEU A 170 -12.78 10.08 -7.38
N ARG A 171 -13.11 11.00 -8.29
CA ARG A 171 -14.12 10.80 -9.32
C ARG A 171 -13.89 9.57 -10.20
N PRO A 172 -12.66 9.25 -10.66
CA PRO A 172 -12.43 8.04 -11.45
C PRO A 172 -12.79 6.76 -10.68
N ALA A 173 -12.42 6.69 -9.39
CA ALA A 173 -12.71 5.57 -8.52
C ALA A 173 -14.21 5.46 -8.21
N GLU A 174 -14.88 6.59 -7.93
CA GLU A 174 -16.33 6.65 -7.74
C GLU A 174 -17.07 6.07 -8.95
N GLN A 175 -16.76 6.57 -10.15
CA GLN A 175 -17.42 6.12 -11.39
C GLN A 175 -17.16 4.64 -11.67
N LEU A 176 -15.95 4.16 -11.38
CA LEU A 176 -15.60 2.76 -11.55
C LEU A 176 -16.35 1.86 -10.56
N ALA A 177 -16.47 2.27 -9.30
CA ALA A 177 -17.21 1.54 -8.28
C ALA A 177 -18.71 1.43 -8.61
N GLU A 178 -19.31 2.50 -9.13
CA GLU A 178 -20.71 2.56 -9.54
C GLU A 178 -20.99 1.66 -10.77
N ARG A 179 -20.20 1.81 -11.84
CA ARG A 179 -20.42 1.07 -13.09
C ARG A 179 -19.96 -0.39 -13.02
N GLY A 180 -18.96 -0.65 -12.17
CA GLY A 180 -18.27 -1.92 -11.99
C GLY A 180 -17.10 -2.13 -12.95
N PHE A 181 -16.38 -3.21 -12.69
CA PHE A 181 -15.22 -3.65 -13.48
C PHE A 181 -15.25 -5.17 -13.67
N VAL A 182 -14.46 -5.66 -14.62
CA VAL A 182 -14.45 -7.09 -14.99
C VAL A 182 -13.62 -7.87 -13.98
N VAL A 183 -14.21 -8.94 -13.43
CA VAL A 183 -13.53 -9.86 -12.53
C VAL A 183 -12.49 -10.66 -13.32
N ASN A 184 -11.22 -10.49 -12.96
CA ASN A 184 -10.13 -11.27 -13.51
C ASN A 184 -9.81 -12.51 -12.62
N THR A 185 -8.88 -13.35 -13.08
CA THR A 185 -8.46 -14.56 -12.36
C THR A 185 -7.89 -14.25 -10.98
N THR A 186 -7.08 -13.20 -10.86
CA THR A 186 -6.47 -12.79 -9.58
C THR A 186 -7.53 -12.42 -8.56
N LEU A 187 -8.48 -11.53 -8.90
CA LEU A 187 -9.56 -11.13 -8.00
C LEU A 187 -10.41 -12.34 -7.58
N ARG A 188 -10.75 -13.23 -8.52
CA ARG A 188 -11.49 -14.47 -8.23
C ARG A 188 -10.77 -15.32 -7.19
N GLU A 189 -9.45 -15.43 -7.32
CA GLU A 189 -8.61 -16.26 -6.48
C GLU A 189 -8.42 -15.64 -5.09
N LEU A 190 -8.15 -14.33 -5.00
CA LEU A 190 -8.10 -13.62 -3.72
C LEU A 190 -9.43 -13.69 -2.96
N THR A 191 -10.55 -13.59 -3.68
CA THR A 191 -11.88 -13.78 -3.08
C THR A 191 -12.08 -15.23 -2.62
N ARG A 192 -11.60 -16.22 -3.39
CA ARG A 192 -11.68 -17.64 -3.03
C ARG A 192 -10.90 -17.94 -1.75
N GLN A 193 -9.69 -17.41 -1.62
CA GLN A 193 -8.84 -17.56 -0.44
C GLN A 193 -9.52 -17.00 0.81
N ASN A 194 -10.28 -15.93 0.65
CA ASN A 194 -11.03 -15.29 1.74
C ASN A 194 -12.47 -15.79 1.94
N ALA A 195 -12.99 -16.66 1.08
CA ALA A 195 -14.43 -16.94 1.03
C ALA A 195 -14.99 -17.45 2.37
N ALA A 196 -14.27 -18.34 3.05
CA ALA A 196 -14.70 -18.87 4.35
C ALA A 196 -14.76 -17.78 5.44
N ARG A 197 -13.80 -16.85 5.41
CA ARG A 197 -13.73 -15.69 6.31
C ARG A 197 -14.81 -14.67 6.00
N PHE A 198 -14.98 -14.31 4.73
CA PHE A 198 -15.98 -13.34 4.28
C PHE A 198 -17.41 -13.82 4.51
N ALA A 199 -17.67 -15.13 4.42
CA ALA A 199 -18.98 -15.70 4.74
C ALA A 199 -19.39 -15.51 6.22
N GLN A 200 -18.46 -15.17 7.12
CA GLN A 200 -18.76 -14.89 8.53
C GLN A 200 -19.40 -13.52 8.74
N PHE A 201 -19.31 -12.60 7.76
CA PHE A 201 -19.81 -11.23 7.87
C PHE A 201 -20.86 -10.95 6.79
N GLY A 202 -22.04 -10.48 7.19
CA GLY A 202 -23.18 -10.30 6.28
C GLY A 202 -22.89 -9.31 5.14
N SER A 203 -22.39 -8.12 5.48
CA SER A 203 -22.03 -7.07 4.51
C SER A 203 -20.93 -7.54 3.54
N THR A 204 -19.91 -8.23 4.06
CA THR A 204 -18.81 -8.76 3.25
C THR A 204 -19.27 -9.86 2.30
N ALA A 205 -20.10 -10.80 2.79
CA ALA A 205 -20.67 -11.86 1.97
C ALA A 205 -21.57 -11.29 0.86
N THR A 206 -22.38 -10.27 1.14
CA THR A 206 -23.20 -9.61 0.12
C THR A 206 -22.35 -8.99 -0.99
N LEU A 207 -21.24 -8.34 -0.65
CA LEU A 207 -20.38 -7.67 -1.63
C LEU A 207 -19.52 -8.65 -2.44
N PHE A 208 -18.85 -9.58 -1.78
CA PHE A 208 -17.81 -10.42 -2.40
C PHE A 208 -18.24 -11.85 -2.68
N LEU A 209 -19.35 -12.33 -2.12
CA LEU A 209 -19.89 -13.68 -2.32
C LEU A 209 -21.35 -13.63 -2.77
N PRO A 210 -21.69 -12.92 -3.86
CA PRO A 210 -23.06 -12.90 -4.36
C PRO A 210 -23.53 -14.32 -4.68
N GLY A 211 -24.63 -14.75 -4.05
CA GLY A 211 -25.10 -16.14 -4.15
C GLY A 211 -24.28 -17.16 -3.35
N GLY A 212 -23.43 -16.71 -2.42
CA GLY A 212 -22.62 -17.55 -1.53
C GLY A 212 -21.30 -18.07 -2.13
N VAL A 213 -20.96 -17.66 -3.35
CA VAL A 213 -19.72 -18.08 -4.03
C VAL A 213 -18.98 -16.87 -4.59
N PRO A 214 -17.65 -16.94 -4.77
CA PRO A 214 -16.93 -15.83 -5.36
C PRO A 214 -17.33 -15.58 -6.83
N PRO A 215 -17.35 -14.32 -7.28
CA PRO A 215 -17.90 -13.91 -8.57
C PRO A 215 -17.10 -14.51 -9.72
N ALA A 216 -17.75 -14.99 -10.78
CA ALA A 216 -17.07 -15.68 -11.88
C ALA A 216 -16.10 -14.76 -12.65
N VAL A 217 -14.99 -15.31 -13.16
CA VAL A 217 -14.11 -14.58 -14.08
C VAL A 217 -14.90 -14.14 -15.32
N GLY A 218 -14.70 -12.88 -15.74
CA GLY A 218 -15.45 -12.26 -16.83
C GLY A 218 -16.79 -11.62 -16.41
N SER A 219 -17.29 -11.89 -15.20
CA SER A 219 -18.45 -11.19 -14.66
C SER A 219 -18.10 -9.76 -14.22
N THR A 220 -19.11 -8.93 -13.96
CA THR A 220 -18.91 -7.56 -13.46
C THR A 220 -19.13 -7.51 -11.97
N LEU A 221 -18.14 -7.03 -11.22
CA LEU A 221 -18.28 -6.68 -9.81
C LEU A 221 -18.60 -5.18 -9.69
N ARG A 222 -19.61 -4.84 -8.89
CA ARG A 222 -20.02 -3.45 -8.62
C ARG A 222 -20.00 -3.19 -7.12
N ASN A 223 -19.71 -1.95 -6.75
CA ASN A 223 -19.68 -1.49 -5.36
C ASN A 223 -20.31 -0.09 -5.23
N PRO A 224 -21.64 0.03 -5.40
CA PRO A 224 -22.34 1.32 -5.34
C PRO A 224 -22.24 1.98 -3.95
N ASP A 225 -22.07 1.18 -2.88
CA ASP A 225 -21.85 1.71 -1.53
C ASP A 225 -20.52 2.46 -1.42
N LEU A 226 -19.45 1.93 -2.04
CA LEU A 226 -18.16 2.62 -2.10
C LEU A 226 -18.21 3.86 -3.01
N ALA A 227 -18.95 3.79 -4.12
CA ALA A 227 -19.17 4.97 -4.97
C ALA A 227 -19.84 6.10 -4.18
N LYS A 228 -20.92 5.81 -3.46
CA LYS A 228 -21.58 6.77 -2.57
C LYS A 228 -20.63 7.30 -1.49
N THR A 229 -19.79 6.42 -0.93
CA THR A 229 -18.80 6.80 0.08
C THR A 229 -17.75 7.77 -0.47
N TYR A 230 -17.24 7.54 -1.68
CA TYR A 230 -16.32 8.48 -2.35
C TYR A 230 -16.99 9.80 -2.73
N ARG A 231 -18.27 9.76 -3.13
CA ARG A 231 -19.03 10.99 -3.37
C ARG A 231 -19.17 11.83 -2.11
N GLU A 232 -19.55 11.22 -0.99
CA GLU A 232 -19.67 11.89 0.32
C GLU A 232 -18.32 12.46 0.77
N ILE A 233 -17.21 11.73 0.56
CA ILE A 233 -15.86 12.27 0.82
C ILE A 233 -15.52 13.43 -0.12
N GLY A 234 -15.93 13.38 -1.38
CA GLY A 234 -15.75 14.49 -2.32
C GLY A 234 -16.51 15.75 -1.88
N GLU A 235 -17.71 15.59 -1.33
CA GLU A 235 -18.59 16.68 -0.89
C GLU A 235 -18.16 17.26 0.47
N ASP A 236 -17.93 16.40 1.46
CA ASP A 236 -17.68 16.78 2.86
C ASP A 236 -16.18 16.78 3.23
N GLY A 237 -15.31 16.42 2.29
CA GLY A 237 -13.87 16.24 2.51
C GLY A 237 -13.58 15.16 3.55
N ILE A 238 -12.45 15.32 4.24
CA ILE A 238 -12.03 14.35 5.28
C ILE A 238 -12.96 14.30 6.50
N SER A 239 -13.83 15.32 6.66
CA SER A 239 -14.76 15.39 7.79
C SER A 239 -15.76 14.23 7.76
N ALA A 240 -16.09 13.71 6.59
CA ALA A 240 -16.98 12.56 6.40
C ALA A 240 -16.53 11.33 7.22
N LEU A 241 -15.22 11.05 7.25
CA LEU A 241 -14.62 9.96 8.01
C LEU A 241 -14.22 10.37 9.43
N TYR A 242 -13.56 11.51 9.61
CA TYR A 242 -12.96 11.85 10.91
C TYR A 242 -13.91 12.61 11.86
N GLY A 243 -15.14 12.88 11.45
CA GLY A 243 -16.18 13.46 12.30
C GLY A 243 -17.63 13.24 11.84
N GLY A 244 -17.82 12.54 10.71
CA GLY A 244 -19.09 12.41 10.02
C GLY A 244 -19.68 11.00 10.08
N ALA A 245 -20.61 10.74 9.16
CA ALA A 245 -21.40 9.52 9.14
C ALA A 245 -20.56 8.29 8.77
N ILE A 246 -19.61 8.40 7.82
CA ILE A 246 -18.71 7.30 7.47
C ILE A 246 -17.91 6.83 8.70
N GLY A 247 -17.36 7.78 9.47
CA GLY A 247 -16.64 7.48 10.70
C GLY A 247 -17.50 6.80 11.76
N THR A 248 -18.75 7.22 11.89
CA THR A 248 -19.73 6.64 12.80
C THR A 248 -20.03 5.18 12.44
N ASP A 249 -20.27 4.90 11.16
CA ASP A 249 -20.56 3.56 10.67
C ASP A 249 -19.34 2.64 10.81
N LEU A 250 -18.13 3.17 10.58
CA LEU A 250 -16.88 2.45 10.79
C LEU A 250 -16.71 2.02 12.25
N VAL A 251 -16.84 2.96 13.18
CA VAL A 251 -16.72 2.67 14.63
C VAL A 251 -17.78 1.66 15.05
N HIS A 252 -19.02 1.84 14.55
CA HIS A 252 -20.09 0.89 14.82
C HIS A 252 -19.74 -0.51 14.31
N ALA A 253 -19.24 -0.66 13.08
CA ALA A 253 -18.87 -1.96 12.51
C ALA A 253 -17.71 -2.64 13.27
N ALA A 254 -16.74 -1.88 13.77
CA ALA A 254 -15.65 -2.41 14.58
C ALA A 254 -16.12 -2.87 15.97
N GLN A 255 -17.02 -2.10 16.62
CA GLN A 255 -17.55 -2.42 17.95
C GLN A 255 -18.66 -3.48 17.92
N HIS A 256 -19.48 -3.48 16.88
CA HIS A 256 -20.66 -4.33 16.70
C HIS A 256 -20.53 -5.08 15.38
N LEU A 257 -19.73 -6.16 15.43
CA LEU A 257 -19.34 -6.94 14.27
C LEU A 257 -20.57 -7.35 13.44
N PRO A 258 -20.61 -7.09 12.12
CA PRO A 258 -21.75 -7.39 11.26
C PRO A 258 -21.77 -8.87 10.87
N LEU A 259 -21.88 -9.76 11.87
CA LEU A 259 -21.85 -11.21 11.67
C LEU A 259 -23.02 -11.67 10.80
N ALA A 260 -22.75 -12.61 9.89
CA ALA A 260 -23.77 -13.25 9.08
C ALA A 260 -24.66 -14.17 9.93
N PRO A 261 -25.93 -14.41 9.55
CA PRO A 261 -26.74 -15.45 10.18
C PRO A 261 -26.03 -16.81 10.16
N GLY A 262 -25.87 -17.43 11.33
CA GLY A 262 -25.19 -18.71 11.45
C GLY A 262 -23.66 -18.64 11.44
N ALA A 263 -23.06 -17.44 11.54
CA ALA A 263 -21.61 -17.30 11.71
C ALA A 263 -21.12 -18.08 12.93
N THR A 264 -20.01 -18.79 12.76
CA THR A 264 -19.35 -19.59 13.82
C THR A 264 -18.10 -18.90 14.37
N LEU A 265 -17.71 -17.78 13.76
CA LEU A 265 -16.59 -16.97 14.17
C LEU A 265 -16.78 -16.40 15.58
N VAL A 266 -15.84 -16.70 16.47
CA VAL A 266 -15.73 -16.06 17.79
C VAL A 266 -14.73 -14.92 17.68
N ALA A 267 -15.21 -13.76 17.24
CA ALA A 267 -14.40 -12.55 17.07
C ALA A 267 -14.61 -11.55 18.21
N ARG A 268 -13.55 -10.82 18.54
CA ARG A 268 -13.57 -9.78 19.58
C ARG A 268 -13.98 -8.43 18.99
N PRO A 269 -14.85 -7.65 19.64
CA PRO A 269 -15.16 -6.29 19.23
C PRO A 269 -13.94 -5.37 19.40
N GLY A 270 -13.89 -4.33 18.60
CA GLY A 270 -12.86 -3.30 18.63
C GLY A 270 -13.10 -2.24 19.70
N PRO A 271 -12.05 -1.67 20.30
CA PRO A 271 -12.17 -0.62 21.30
C PRO A 271 -12.27 0.79 20.70
N MET A 272 -12.14 0.94 19.37
CA MET A 272 -12.16 2.22 18.68
C MET A 272 -13.39 3.05 19.02
N ALA A 273 -13.20 4.32 19.34
CA ALA A 273 -14.25 5.31 19.56
C ALA A 273 -14.15 6.49 18.58
N LEU A 274 -15.23 7.26 18.45
CA LEU A 274 -15.26 8.47 17.61
C LEU A 274 -14.20 9.52 17.99
N SER A 275 -13.76 9.54 19.26
CA SER A 275 -12.65 10.40 19.69
C SER A 275 -11.33 10.02 19.03
N ASP A 276 -11.10 8.73 18.76
CA ASP A 276 -9.87 8.26 18.13
C ASP A 276 -9.81 8.72 16.67
N LEU A 277 -10.92 8.61 15.93
CA LEU A 277 -11.04 9.16 14.58
C LEU A 277 -10.81 10.68 14.56
N ARG A 278 -11.49 11.42 15.44
CA ARG A 278 -11.32 12.89 15.52
C ARG A 278 -9.89 13.31 15.87
N GLY A 279 -9.19 12.49 16.64
CA GLY A 279 -7.80 12.71 17.04
C GLY A 279 -6.76 12.34 15.98
N TYR A 280 -7.12 11.52 15.00
CA TYR A 280 -6.18 10.99 14.02
C TYR A 280 -5.56 12.08 13.13
N ARG A 281 -4.25 12.00 12.89
CA ARG A 281 -3.55 12.87 11.93
C ARG A 281 -2.50 12.06 11.16
N ALA A 282 -2.39 12.30 9.86
CA ALA A 282 -1.20 11.94 9.10
C ALA A 282 -0.05 12.90 9.47
N HIS A 283 1.19 12.43 9.41
CA HIS A 283 2.36 13.20 9.85
C HIS A 283 3.36 13.35 8.71
N ASP A 284 3.93 14.53 8.55
CA ASP A 284 5.12 14.69 7.72
C ASP A 284 6.34 14.26 8.53
N ALA A 285 7.23 13.49 7.90
CA ALA A 285 8.47 13.07 8.52
C ALA A 285 9.62 13.18 7.51
N ASP A 286 10.81 13.48 8.04
CA ASP A 286 12.02 13.49 7.24
C ASP A 286 12.34 12.06 6.77
N PRO A 287 12.61 11.85 5.47
CA PRO A 287 12.91 10.53 4.94
C PRO A 287 14.17 9.94 5.59
N THR A 288 14.29 8.62 5.53
CA THR A 288 15.61 8.00 5.70
C THR A 288 16.47 8.32 4.49
N GLN A 289 17.79 8.43 4.68
CA GLN A 289 18.73 8.68 3.60
C GLN A 289 20.02 7.92 3.85
N VAL A 290 20.49 7.19 2.85
CA VAL A 290 21.84 6.61 2.78
C VAL A 290 22.48 6.90 1.43
N THR A 291 23.81 6.95 1.38
CA THR A 291 24.55 7.02 0.11
C THR A 291 25.04 5.63 -0.26
N TYR A 292 24.65 5.14 -1.44
CA TYR A 292 25.02 3.82 -1.93
C TYR A 292 25.55 3.91 -3.36
N ARG A 293 26.81 3.53 -3.57
CA ARG A 293 27.49 3.56 -4.90
C ARG A 293 27.40 4.94 -5.61
N GLY A 294 27.46 6.03 -4.84
CA GLY A 294 27.35 7.40 -5.37
C GLY A 294 25.92 7.85 -5.68
N LEU A 295 24.91 7.08 -5.28
CA LEU A 295 23.49 7.42 -5.35
C LEU A 295 22.98 7.77 -3.96
N ASP A 296 21.98 8.66 -3.89
CA ASP A 296 21.24 8.91 -2.66
C ASP A 296 19.97 8.08 -2.64
N VAL A 297 19.84 7.18 -1.68
CA VAL A 297 18.67 6.31 -1.51
C VAL A 297 17.82 6.87 -0.38
N TYR A 298 16.60 7.30 -0.72
CA TYR A 298 15.63 7.81 0.23
C TYR A 298 14.50 6.80 0.44
N GLY A 299 14.23 6.49 1.71
CA GLY A 299 13.14 5.60 2.09
C GLY A 299 12.15 6.24 3.06
N MET A 300 11.07 5.53 3.35
CA MET A 300 10.08 5.95 4.34
C MET A 300 10.69 6.16 5.73
N ALA A 301 10.22 7.19 6.43
CA ALA A 301 10.56 7.44 7.82
C ALA A 301 9.92 6.41 8.78
N ALA A 302 10.41 6.34 10.02
CA ALA A 302 9.67 5.66 11.08
C ALA A 302 8.29 6.34 11.26
N SER A 303 7.17 5.62 11.41
CA SER A 303 7.03 4.27 11.97
C SER A 303 7.18 3.07 11.01
N SER A 304 7.53 3.29 9.74
CA SER A 304 7.99 2.18 8.91
C SER A 304 9.39 1.74 9.32
N SER A 305 9.66 0.44 9.23
CA SER A 305 11.02 -0.10 9.35
C SER A 305 11.73 -0.24 8.02
N GLY A 306 11.03 -0.08 6.88
CA GLY A 306 11.57 -0.36 5.54
C GLY A 306 12.82 0.45 5.23
N GLY A 307 12.70 1.78 5.21
CA GLY A 307 13.81 2.67 4.85
C GLY A 307 15.04 2.53 5.75
N ILE A 308 14.86 2.30 7.06
CA ILE A 308 15.99 2.08 7.97
C ILE A 308 16.65 0.72 7.71
N THR A 309 15.87 -0.34 7.54
CA THR A 309 16.39 -1.70 7.37
C THR A 309 17.07 -1.88 6.01
N ASP A 310 16.48 -1.33 4.94
CA ASP A 310 17.09 -1.29 3.61
C ASP A 310 18.37 -0.46 3.63
N GLY A 311 18.33 0.72 4.25
CA GLY A 311 19.50 1.59 4.38
C GLY A 311 20.65 0.94 5.14
N GLU A 312 20.36 0.27 6.26
CA GLU A 312 21.37 -0.49 7.02
C GLU A 312 21.97 -1.62 6.17
N ALA A 313 21.13 -2.39 5.47
CA ALA A 313 21.62 -3.48 4.62
C ALA A 313 22.48 -2.95 3.46
N LEU A 314 22.12 -1.82 2.84
CA LEU A 314 22.93 -1.14 1.83
C LEU A 314 24.27 -0.66 2.42
N ASP A 315 24.27 -0.10 3.63
CA ASP A 315 25.50 0.29 4.32
C ASP A 315 26.42 -0.92 4.61
N ILE A 316 25.85 -2.08 4.96
CA ILE A 316 26.61 -3.34 5.10
C ILE A 316 27.19 -3.77 3.75
N LEU A 317 26.39 -3.80 2.69
CA LEU A 317 26.81 -4.21 1.35
C LEU A 317 27.81 -3.22 0.71
N SER A 318 27.82 -1.97 1.16
CA SER A 318 28.76 -0.95 0.69
C SER A 318 30.23 -1.34 0.90
N THR A 319 30.51 -2.23 1.87
CA THR A 319 31.88 -2.64 2.23
C THR A 319 32.49 -3.67 1.29
N VAL A 320 31.71 -4.23 0.37
CA VAL A 320 32.16 -5.22 -0.62
C VAL A 320 31.83 -4.76 -2.04
N ASN A 321 32.49 -5.34 -3.05
CA ASN A 321 32.18 -5.08 -4.45
C ASN A 321 31.39 -6.26 -5.03
N LEU A 322 30.06 -6.17 -5.00
CA LEU A 322 29.17 -7.23 -5.49
C LEU A 322 29.30 -7.44 -7.01
N ALA A 323 29.60 -6.40 -7.78
CA ALA A 323 29.77 -6.48 -9.23
C ALA A 323 30.96 -7.36 -9.65
N ALA A 324 31.93 -7.58 -8.75
CA ALA A 324 33.08 -8.44 -8.98
C ALA A 324 32.86 -9.89 -8.50
N MET A 325 31.67 -10.22 -8.00
CA MET A 325 31.34 -11.52 -7.42
C MET A 325 30.56 -12.40 -8.40
N THR A 326 30.59 -13.72 -8.19
CA THR A 326 29.64 -14.64 -8.82
C THR A 326 28.22 -14.39 -8.29
N PRO A 327 27.16 -14.76 -9.03
CA PRO A 327 25.78 -14.61 -8.55
C PRO A 327 25.53 -15.27 -7.18
N VAL A 328 26.15 -16.43 -6.92
CA VAL A 328 26.03 -17.14 -5.64
C VAL A 328 26.66 -16.35 -4.50
N GLN A 329 27.83 -15.75 -4.72
CA GLN A 329 28.51 -14.93 -3.71
C GLN A 329 27.74 -13.62 -3.46
N ALA A 330 27.24 -12.97 -4.51
CA ALA A 330 26.42 -11.77 -4.35
C ALA A 330 25.14 -12.07 -3.56
N LEU A 331 24.45 -13.17 -3.89
CA LEU A 331 23.27 -13.62 -3.16
C LEU A 331 23.60 -13.96 -1.70
N HIS A 332 24.73 -14.61 -1.41
CA HIS A 332 25.20 -14.87 -0.05
C HIS A 332 25.32 -13.57 0.75
N HIS A 333 26.04 -12.57 0.21
CA HIS A 333 26.20 -11.29 0.88
C HIS A 333 24.87 -10.56 1.11
N TYR A 334 23.98 -10.57 0.11
CA TYR A 334 22.62 -10.03 0.24
C TYR A 334 21.84 -10.70 1.37
N LEU A 335 21.84 -12.04 1.43
CA LEU A 335 21.14 -12.79 2.48
C LEU A 335 21.72 -12.53 3.87
N GLU A 336 23.05 -12.50 4.01
CA GLU A 336 23.72 -12.23 5.28
C GLU A 336 23.50 -10.79 5.77
N ALA A 337 23.59 -9.79 4.87
CA ALA A 337 23.32 -8.40 5.21
C ALA A 337 21.87 -8.20 5.66
N THR A 338 20.92 -8.78 4.91
CA THR A 338 19.50 -8.78 5.27
C THR A 338 19.27 -9.40 6.63
N ARG A 339 19.87 -10.57 6.90
CA ARG A 339 19.73 -11.27 8.20
C ARG A 339 20.17 -10.40 9.37
N LEU A 340 21.28 -9.69 9.23
CA LEU A 340 21.80 -8.80 10.26
C LEU A 340 20.88 -7.59 10.47
N ALA A 341 20.47 -6.92 9.38
CA ALA A 341 19.59 -5.76 9.43
C ALA A 341 18.21 -6.10 10.03
N PHE A 342 17.67 -7.30 9.77
CA PHE A 342 16.42 -7.74 10.40
C PHE A 342 16.55 -7.97 11.91
N ALA A 343 17.71 -8.41 12.40
CA ALA A 343 17.94 -8.53 13.83
C ALA A 343 17.93 -7.16 14.52
N ASP A 344 18.55 -6.16 13.89
CA ASP A 344 18.59 -4.78 14.36
C ASP A 344 17.21 -4.10 14.26
N ARG A 345 16.50 -4.28 13.14
CA ARG A 345 15.09 -3.93 12.97
C ARG A 345 14.24 -4.39 14.14
N ASN A 346 14.33 -5.68 14.45
CA ASN A 346 13.51 -6.32 15.47
C ASN A 346 13.81 -5.78 16.87
N ARG A 347 15.06 -5.36 17.13
CA ARG A 347 15.50 -4.85 18.42
C ARG A 347 15.13 -3.39 18.66
N TYR A 348 15.22 -2.54 17.64
CA TYR A 348 15.24 -1.07 17.82
C TYR A 348 14.05 -0.33 17.21
N LEU A 349 13.42 -0.86 16.16
CA LEU A 349 12.47 -0.07 15.36
C LEU A 349 11.05 -0.18 15.92
N GLY A 350 10.35 0.96 15.94
CA GLY A 350 8.97 1.15 16.39
C GLY A 350 8.49 2.57 16.09
N ASP A 351 7.35 2.98 16.67
CA ASP A 351 6.84 4.35 16.54
C ASP A 351 7.74 5.35 17.29
N PRO A 352 8.38 6.32 16.59
CA PRO A 352 9.35 7.24 17.20
C PRO A 352 8.73 8.19 18.24
N ARG A 353 7.40 8.28 18.32
CA ARG A 353 6.70 9.04 19.38
C ARG A 353 6.70 8.31 20.73
N TYR A 354 7.01 7.02 20.74
CA TYR A 354 6.95 6.15 21.92
C TYR A 354 8.29 5.51 22.26
N VAL A 355 9.18 5.37 21.28
CA VAL A 355 10.49 4.73 21.45
C VAL A 355 11.57 5.57 20.80
N ASP A 356 12.76 5.59 21.41
CA ASP A 356 13.93 6.25 20.84
C ASP A 356 14.52 5.34 19.75
N VAL A 357 14.24 5.67 18.49
CA VAL A 357 14.76 4.95 17.33
C VAL A 357 16.16 5.51 16.99
N PRO A 358 17.24 4.72 17.09
CA PRO A 358 18.61 5.17 16.81
C PRO A 358 18.88 5.26 15.30
N GLN A 359 18.01 5.93 14.54
CA GLN A 359 18.03 5.98 13.08
C GLN A 359 19.38 6.45 12.54
N ARG A 360 19.95 7.53 13.10
CA ARG A 360 21.24 8.06 12.65
C ARG A 360 22.39 7.07 12.85
N GLN A 361 22.33 6.27 13.90
CA GLN A 361 23.36 5.30 14.22
C GLN A 361 23.23 4.04 13.35
N LEU A 362 22.00 3.54 13.17
CA LEU A 362 21.70 2.39 12.31
C LEU A 362 22.05 2.67 10.84
N LEU A 363 21.81 3.89 10.36
CA LEU A 363 22.15 4.35 9.01
C LEU A 363 23.55 4.97 8.91
N SER A 364 24.47 4.59 9.81
CA SER A 364 25.84 5.08 9.76
C SER A 364 26.76 4.08 9.07
N ALA A 365 27.62 4.57 8.17
CA ALA A 365 28.66 3.76 7.55
C ALA A 365 29.57 3.04 8.59
N SER A 366 29.74 3.62 9.79
CA SER A 366 30.45 2.95 10.89
C SER A 366 29.73 1.72 11.41
N PHE A 367 28.41 1.78 11.55
CA PHE A 367 27.59 0.65 11.97
C PHE A 367 27.52 -0.40 10.87
N GLY A 368 27.30 0.00 9.61
CA GLY A 368 27.37 -0.90 8.46
C GLY A 368 28.67 -1.71 8.41
N ARG A 369 29.84 -1.06 8.62
CA ARG A 369 31.13 -1.75 8.74
C ARG A 369 31.21 -2.70 9.94
N GLN A 370 30.69 -2.30 11.09
CA GLN A 370 30.65 -3.16 12.28
C GLN A 370 29.84 -4.44 12.02
N ARG A 371 28.70 -4.30 11.35
CA ARG A 371 27.82 -5.43 10.99
C ARG A 371 28.45 -6.29 9.89
N ALA A 372 29.07 -5.70 8.87
CA ALA A 372 29.78 -6.43 7.80
C ALA A 372 30.87 -7.38 8.32
N CYS A 373 31.54 -7.05 9.43
CA CYS A 373 32.52 -7.95 10.07
C CYS A 373 31.93 -9.28 10.58
N ARG A 374 30.60 -9.43 10.61
CA ARG A 374 29.91 -10.68 10.97
C ARG A 374 29.70 -11.65 9.82
N ILE A 375 29.91 -11.19 8.59
CA ILE A 375 29.68 -11.98 7.40
C ILE A 375 30.92 -12.82 7.12
N ASP A 376 30.79 -14.14 7.24
CA ASP A 376 31.79 -15.09 6.74
C ASP A 376 31.53 -15.33 5.24
N PRO A 377 32.44 -14.96 4.33
CA PRO A 377 32.22 -15.12 2.89
C PRO A 377 32.19 -16.59 2.45
N ALA A 378 32.62 -17.54 3.28
CA ALA A 378 32.66 -18.97 2.98
C ALA A 378 31.54 -19.77 3.67
N LYS A 379 30.77 -19.16 4.59
CA LYS A 379 29.80 -19.88 5.41
C LYS A 379 28.57 -19.04 5.75
N ALA A 380 27.39 -19.59 5.51
CA ALA A 380 26.13 -18.98 5.92
C ALA A 380 26.02 -18.85 7.46
N GLY A 381 25.52 -17.72 7.92
CA GLY A 381 25.20 -17.48 9.32
C GLY A 381 24.05 -18.37 9.80
N VAL A 382 24.05 -18.71 11.09
CA VAL A 382 22.97 -19.48 11.71
C VAL A 382 21.95 -18.53 12.33
N SER A 383 20.71 -18.58 11.84
CA SER A 383 19.59 -17.82 12.42
C SER A 383 19.08 -18.46 13.73
N PRO A 384 18.57 -17.68 14.70
CA PRO A 384 18.56 -16.21 14.73
C PRO A 384 19.94 -15.63 15.05
N VAL A 385 20.24 -14.46 14.48
CA VAL A 385 21.48 -13.70 14.79
C VAL A 385 21.19 -12.58 15.80
N ALA A 386 22.19 -12.24 16.60
CA ALA A 386 22.09 -11.14 17.56
C ALA A 386 22.06 -9.76 16.87
N PRO A 387 21.28 -8.80 17.40
CA PRO A 387 21.39 -7.40 16.98
C PRO A 387 22.78 -6.85 17.29
N GLY A 388 23.22 -5.87 16.51
CA GLY A 388 24.37 -5.03 16.82
C GLY A 388 24.02 -4.01 17.91
N ASP A 389 25.05 -3.39 18.48
CA ASP A 389 24.89 -2.24 19.37
C ASP A 389 25.27 -0.96 18.59
N PRO A 390 24.28 -0.16 18.15
CA PRO A 390 24.52 1.01 17.31
C PRO A 390 25.23 2.16 18.06
N PHE A 391 25.37 2.07 19.39
CA PHE A 391 26.03 3.08 20.21
C PHE A 391 27.52 2.76 20.47
N THR A 392 27.95 1.53 20.18
CA THR A 392 29.35 1.15 20.31
C THR A 392 30.12 1.54 19.06
N GLY A 393 31.08 2.46 19.20
CA GLY A 393 31.99 2.81 18.11
C GLY A 393 32.79 1.59 17.62
N SER A 394 33.22 1.63 16.36
CA SER A 394 33.99 0.57 15.67
C SER A 394 35.40 0.38 16.27
N ARG A 395 35.47 -0.07 17.53
CA ARG A 395 36.71 -0.47 18.20
C ARG A 395 36.66 -1.97 18.39
N SER A 396 37.23 -2.67 17.42
CA SER A 396 37.42 -4.13 17.33
C SER A 396 36.13 -4.95 17.36
N CYS A 397 35.99 -5.86 16.38
CA CYS A 397 34.86 -6.78 16.21
C CYS A 397 34.48 -7.42 17.56
N PRO A 398 33.42 -6.95 18.25
CA PRO A 398 33.07 -7.48 19.56
C PRO A 398 32.52 -8.90 19.42
N PRO A 399 32.34 -9.69 20.48
CA PRO A 399 31.53 -10.92 20.41
C PRO A 399 30.02 -10.58 20.47
N PRO A 400 29.13 -11.46 19.95
CA PRO A 400 27.69 -11.24 19.95
C PRO A 400 27.11 -11.23 21.38
N SER A 401 26.11 -10.38 21.62
CA SER A 401 25.29 -10.35 22.83
C SER A 401 23.87 -10.82 22.50
N ARG A 402 23.44 -11.90 23.18
CA ARG A 402 22.16 -12.65 23.23
C ARG A 402 21.10 -12.44 22.13
N ALA A 403 20.60 -13.56 21.62
CA ALA A 403 19.74 -13.68 20.44
C ALA A 403 18.26 -13.26 20.65
N PRO A 404 17.63 -12.62 19.64
CA PRO A 404 16.19 -12.37 19.59
C PRO A 404 15.40 -13.65 19.23
N VAL A 405 14.13 -13.69 19.62
CA VAL A 405 13.17 -14.75 19.27
C VAL A 405 12.69 -14.53 17.83
N PRO A 406 12.60 -15.56 16.97
CA PRO A 406 12.02 -15.44 15.63
C PRO A 406 10.58 -14.89 15.71
N VAL A 407 10.30 -13.82 14.96
CA VAL A 407 8.92 -13.42 14.67
C VAL A 407 8.48 -14.26 13.45
N PRO A 408 7.39 -15.03 13.53
CA PRO A 408 6.93 -15.84 12.39
C PRO A 408 6.67 -14.97 11.17
N ASP A 409 7.06 -15.47 10.00
CA ASP A 409 6.62 -14.91 8.72
C ASP A 409 5.13 -15.24 8.52
N ARG A 410 4.38 -14.31 7.94
CA ARG A 410 2.92 -14.33 7.89
C ARG A 410 2.46 -13.81 6.53
N ASP A 411 1.38 -14.37 6.00
CA ASP A 411 0.82 -14.02 4.69
C ASP A 411 0.16 -12.63 4.70
N HIS A 412 0.99 -11.58 4.72
CA HIS A 412 0.55 -10.20 4.61
C HIS A 412 0.69 -9.73 3.16
N HIS A 413 -0.27 -8.94 2.70
CA HIS A 413 -0.26 -8.38 1.36
C HIS A 413 -0.58 -6.89 1.41
N THR A 414 -0.20 -6.20 0.36
CA THR A 414 -0.13 -4.74 0.28
C THR A 414 -0.23 -4.39 -1.20
N ASN A 415 -0.34 -3.12 -1.58
CA ASN A 415 -0.02 -2.69 -2.94
C ASN A 415 1.02 -1.59 -2.96
N HIS A 416 1.70 -1.47 -4.09
CA HIS A 416 2.66 -0.40 -4.34
C HIS A 416 2.37 0.24 -5.68
N PHE A 417 2.52 1.56 -5.74
CA PHE A 417 2.42 2.27 -7.00
C PHE A 417 3.39 3.45 -7.04
N VAL A 418 3.77 3.80 -8.27
CA VAL A 418 4.66 4.92 -8.57
C VAL A 418 3.99 5.83 -9.59
N VAL A 419 4.08 7.13 -9.35
CA VAL A 419 3.62 8.17 -10.27
C VAL A 419 4.76 9.16 -10.51
N ALA A 420 5.00 9.52 -11.77
CA ALA A 420 5.82 10.64 -12.16
C ALA A 420 5.02 11.59 -13.05
N ASP A 421 5.10 12.90 -12.81
CA ASP A 421 4.41 13.89 -13.64
C ASP A 421 5.35 14.57 -14.65
N GLY A 422 4.78 15.37 -15.56
CA GLY A 422 5.54 16.11 -16.57
C GLY A 422 6.42 17.24 -16.02
N ALA A 423 6.26 17.62 -14.75
CA ALA A 423 7.13 18.57 -14.06
C ALA A 423 8.35 17.88 -13.41
N GLY A 424 8.39 16.54 -13.40
CA GLY A 424 9.46 15.74 -12.85
C GLY A 424 9.26 15.36 -11.37
N ASN A 425 8.10 15.65 -10.78
CA ASN A 425 7.80 15.19 -9.43
C ASN A 425 7.56 13.68 -9.46
N VAL A 426 7.93 13.00 -8.36
CA VAL A 426 7.77 11.54 -8.25
C VAL A 426 7.12 11.20 -6.92
N VAL A 427 6.10 10.35 -6.97
CA VAL A 427 5.48 9.70 -5.82
C VAL A 427 5.84 8.22 -5.86
N SER A 428 6.38 7.70 -4.75
CA SER A 428 6.46 6.28 -4.46
C SER A 428 5.58 6.02 -3.23
N CYS A 429 4.53 5.22 -3.39
CA CYS A 429 3.51 5.06 -2.36
C CYS A 429 3.14 3.60 -2.16
N THR A 430 3.02 3.21 -0.90
CA THR A 430 2.61 1.87 -0.50
C THR A 430 1.40 2.00 0.42
N ASN A 431 0.30 1.31 0.09
CA ASN A 431 -0.92 1.30 0.90
C ASN A 431 -1.24 -0.12 1.35
N THR A 432 -1.90 -0.25 2.50
CA THR A 432 -2.28 -1.55 3.02
C THR A 432 -3.56 -1.52 3.86
N ILE A 433 -4.17 -2.69 4.04
CA ILE A 433 -5.10 -3.04 5.13
C ILE A 433 -4.58 -4.21 5.98
N GLU A 434 -3.27 -4.47 5.92
CA GLU A 434 -2.46 -5.53 6.53
C GLU A 434 -2.53 -6.90 5.84
N GLU A 435 -3.62 -7.63 6.02
CA GLU A 435 -3.79 -8.98 5.46
C GLU A 435 -4.65 -8.90 4.20
N LEU A 436 -4.59 -9.92 3.33
CA LEU A 436 -5.50 -10.03 2.18
C LEU A 436 -6.96 -10.07 2.62
N GLY A 437 -7.68 -8.96 2.56
CA GLY A 437 -9.06 -8.82 3.02
C GLY A 437 -9.18 -8.15 4.40
N GLY A 438 -8.08 -7.67 4.96
CA GLY A 438 -8.04 -6.99 6.25
C GLY A 438 -8.60 -7.85 7.38
N SER A 439 -9.41 -7.22 8.24
CA SER A 439 -10.21 -7.90 9.28
C SER A 439 -11.34 -8.79 8.71
N GLY A 440 -11.61 -8.72 7.41
CA GLY A 440 -12.76 -9.34 6.75
C GLY A 440 -14.08 -8.56 6.92
N ILE A 441 -14.06 -7.43 7.62
CA ILE A 441 -15.26 -6.63 7.94
C ILE A 441 -15.45 -5.54 6.88
N VAL A 442 -16.46 -5.69 6.01
CA VAL A 442 -16.96 -4.57 5.20
C VAL A 442 -17.88 -3.72 6.06
N VAL A 443 -17.63 -2.41 6.12
CA VAL A 443 -18.52 -1.48 6.83
C VAL A 443 -19.88 -1.46 6.13
N PRO A 444 -20.98 -1.86 6.82
CA PRO A 444 -22.30 -1.94 6.20
C PRO A 444 -22.73 -0.63 5.55
N GLY A 445 -23.15 -0.68 4.28
CA GLY A 445 -23.60 0.51 3.53
C GLY A 445 -22.49 1.45 3.07
N ARG A 446 -21.21 1.11 3.30
CA ARG A 446 -20.06 1.93 2.90
C ARG A 446 -19.09 1.26 1.92
N GLY A 447 -19.16 -0.07 1.78
CA GLY A 447 -18.50 -0.78 0.69
C GLY A 447 -16.98 -0.90 0.77
N PHE A 448 -16.34 -0.62 1.92
CA PHE A 448 -14.90 -0.82 2.11
C PHE A 448 -14.59 -1.73 3.29
N LEU A 449 -13.47 -2.45 3.21
CA LEU A 449 -12.95 -3.33 4.25
C LEU A 449 -12.21 -2.53 5.33
N LEU A 450 -12.32 -2.99 6.58
CA LEU A 450 -11.51 -2.51 7.69
C LEU A 450 -10.17 -3.25 7.76
N ASN A 451 -9.09 -2.51 8.00
CA ASN A 451 -7.77 -3.08 8.27
C ASN A 451 -7.77 -3.98 9.51
N ASN A 452 -6.73 -4.79 9.61
CA ASN A 452 -6.37 -5.49 10.84
C ASN A 452 -4.99 -5.04 11.35
N GLU A 453 -4.59 -3.81 11.05
CA GLU A 453 -3.20 -3.36 11.14
C GLU A 453 -2.57 -3.47 12.53
N LEU A 454 -3.38 -3.46 13.59
CA LEU A 454 -2.86 -3.57 14.94
C LEU A 454 -2.21 -4.94 15.18
N THR A 455 -2.43 -5.94 14.32
CA THR A 455 -1.74 -7.23 14.42
C THR A 455 -0.25 -7.19 14.07
N ASP A 456 0.24 -6.08 13.52
CA ASP A 456 1.69 -5.82 13.38
C ASP A 456 2.36 -5.50 14.72
N PHE A 457 1.61 -5.19 15.79
CA PHE A 457 2.20 -5.12 17.13
C PHE A 457 2.63 -6.51 17.62
N ASN A 458 3.62 -6.51 18.50
CA ASN A 458 3.96 -7.69 19.27
C ASN A 458 2.84 -7.99 20.28
N PHE A 459 2.29 -9.21 20.25
CA PHE A 459 1.17 -9.58 21.14
C PHE A 459 1.63 -9.75 22.60
N ALA A 460 2.92 -10.01 22.80
CA ALA A 460 3.58 -10.08 24.09
C ALA A 460 5.05 -9.64 23.93
N PRO A 461 5.76 -9.30 25.03
CA PRO A 461 7.15 -8.92 24.97
C PRO A 461 8.03 -9.97 24.26
N THR A 462 8.74 -9.53 23.22
CA THR A 462 9.63 -10.39 22.40
C THR A 462 11.11 -10.19 22.72
N GLN A 463 11.44 -9.20 23.55
CA GLN A 463 12.80 -8.72 23.80
C GLN A 463 13.39 -9.19 25.14
N GLY A 464 12.80 -10.21 25.76
CA GLY A 464 13.22 -10.69 27.08
C GLY A 464 13.05 -9.60 28.15
N SER A 465 14.14 -9.20 28.81
CA SER A 465 14.14 -8.12 29.80
C SER A 465 14.32 -6.72 29.19
N ALA A 466 14.68 -6.62 27.90
CA ALA A 466 14.80 -5.33 27.24
C ALA A 466 13.43 -4.77 26.87
N PRO A 467 13.27 -3.43 26.80
CA PRO A 467 12.03 -2.82 26.31
C PRO A 467 11.72 -3.26 24.89
N ASP A 468 10.48 -3.69 24.66
CA ASP A 468 9.99 -4.07 23.34
C ASP A 468 9.50 -2.83 22.58
N PRO A 469 10.10 -2.51 21.41
CA PRO A 469 9.79 -1.26 20.73
C PRO A 469 8.39 -1.25 20.10
N ASN A 470 7.73 -2.40 19.98
CA ASN A 470 6.54 -2.58 19.17
C ASN A 470 5.39 -3.28 19.95
N LEU A 471 5.29 -3.05 21.25
CA LEU A 471 4.06 -3.35 22.00
C LEU A 471 2.97 -2.30 21.75
N PRO A 472 1.67 -2.68 21.81
CA PRO A 472 0.55 -1.75 21.66
C PRO A 472 0.54 -0.67 22.74
N ALA A 473 0.14 0.55 22.36
CA ALA A 473 -0.16 1.65 23.26
C ALA A 473 -1.15 2.60 22.59
N ALA A 474 -2.03 3.23 23.38
CA ALA A 474 -2.98 4.25 22.92
C ALA A 474 -2.34 5.29 21.99
N GLY A 475 -2.86 5.42 20.77
CA GLY A 475 -2.40 6.36 19.74
C GLY A 475 -1.11 5.95 19.01
N LYS A 476 -0.47 4.83 19.39
CA LYS A 476 0.77 4.34 18.79
C LYS A 476 0.51 3.68 17.44
N ARG A 477 1.45 3.83 16.51
CA ARG A 477 1.46 3.16 15.21
C ARG A 477 2.15 1.80 15.31
N PRO A 478 1.56 0.72 14.78
CA PRO A 478 2.25 -0.56 14.68
C PRO A 478 3.37 -0.46 13.64
N ARG A 479 4.54 -1.02 13.96
CA ARG A 479 5.71 -1.00 13.08
C ARG A 479 5.41 -1.74 11.78
N SER A 480 5.51 -1.03 10.67
CA SER A 480 5.32 -1.60 9.33
C SER A 480 6.63 -2.04 8.67
N SER A 481 6.53 -2.83 7.60
CA SER A 481 7.64 -3.22 6.72
C SER A 481 7.61 -2.53 5.35
N MET A 482 6.60 -1.70 5.07
CA MET A 482 6.45 -0.99 3.79
C MET A 482 7.67 -0.12 3.48
N SER A 483 8.27 -0.31 2.30
CA SER A 483 9.50 0.41 1.90
C SER A 483 9.37 1.14 0.56
N PRO A 484 8.43 2.10 0.41
CA PRO A 484 8.46 3.00 -0.74
C PRO A 484 9.79 3.77 -0.75
N THR A 485 10.48 3.75 -1.88
CA THR A 485 11.86 4.19 -2.02
C THR A 485 12.06 5.00 -3.28
N ILE A 486 12.78 6.12 -3.17
CA ILE A 486 13.23 6.95 -4.30
C ILE A 486 14.75 7.04 -4.26
N VAL A 487 15.41 6.69 -5.36
CA VAL A 487 16.85 6.80 -5.55
C VAL A 487 17.15 7.98 -6.46
N LEU A 488 18.05 8.85 -6.01
CA LEU A 488 18.54 9.99 -6.79
C LEU A 488 19.97 9.76 -7.29
N ARG A 489 20.24 10.29 -8.47
CA ARG A 489 21.58 10.49 -9.03
C ARG A 489 21.77 11.97 -9.27
N ASP A 490 22.78 12.56 -8.63
CA ASP A 490 23.08 14.00 -8.75
C ASP A 490 21.85 14.89 -8.48
N GLY A 491 21.07 14.53 -7.45
CA GLY A 491 19.85 15.25 -7.05
C GLY A 491 18.62 15.04 -7.95
N ARG A 492 18.68 14.18 -8.97
CA ARG A 492 17.58 13.87 -9.88
C ARG A 492 17.09 12.43 -9.75
N PRO A 493 15.80 12.13 -9.94
CA PRO A 493 15.28 10.77 -9.85
C PRO A 493 15.98 9.82 -10.81
N PHE A 494 16.51 8.73 -10.28
CA PHE A 494 17.12 7.63 -11.04
C PHE A 494 16.23 6.39 -11.04
N LEU A 495 15.60 6.10 -9.89
CA LEU A 495 14.70 4.95 -9.69
C LEU A 495 13.68 5.30 -8.61
N ALA A 496 12.45 4.81 -8.76
CA ALA A 496 11.48 4.74 -7.69
C ALA A 496 10.94 3.32 -7.63
N VAL A 497 10.89 2.73 -6.44
CA VAL A 497 10.61 1.31 -6.24
C VAL A 497 9.91 1.09 -4.91
N GLY A 498 9.15 0.01 -4.86
CA GLY A 498 8.54 -0.54 -3.67
C GLY A 498 7.94 -1.90 -4.04
N SER A 499 7.44 -2.60 -3.04
CA SER A 499 6.87 -3.93 -3.23
C SER A 499 5.79 -4.20 -2.18
N PRO A 500 4.80 -5.04 -2.48
CA PRO A 500 3.94 -5.63 -1.45
C PRO A 500 4.58 -6.88 -0.82
N GLY A 501 3.96 -7.44 0.23
CA GLY A 501 4.36 -8.73 0.81
C GLY A 501 4.84 -8.71 2.27
N GLY A 502 4.26 -7.87 3.13
CA GLY A 502 4.56 -7.88 4.56
C GLY A 502 6.04 -7.68 4.90
N ALA A 503 6.60 -8.56 5.72
CA ALA A 503 8.01 -8.52 6.10
C ALA A 503 8.96 -8.68 4.91
N THR A 504 8.54 -9.37 3.83
CA THR A 504 9.37 -9.60 2.65
C THR A 504 9.57 -8.35 1.80
N ILE A 505 8.76 -7.29 1.98
CA ILE A 505 8.87 -6.02 1.25
C ILE A 505 10.29 -5.47 1.27
N ILE A 506 10.89 -5.45 2.47
CA ILE A 506 12.26 -4.95 2.71
C ILE A 506 13.24 -5.77 1.85
N THR A 507 13.14 -7.09 1.92
CA THR A 507 14.04 -7.98 1.17
C THR A 507 13.87 -7.81 -0.34
N THR A 508 12.63 -7.71 -0.84
CA THR A 508 12.35 -7.51 -2.27
C THR A 508 12.86 -6.16 -2.76
N VAL A 509 12.62 -5.08 -2.02
CA VAL A 509 13.10 -3.74 -2.38
C VAL A 509 14.64 -3.72 -2.39
N LEU A 510 15.28 -4.23 -1.35
CA LEU A 510 16.74 -4.34 -1.30
C LEU A 510 17.29 -5.17 -2.47
N GLN A 511 16.64 -6.27 -2.83
CA GLN A 511 17.05 -7.12 -3.96
C GLN A 511 16.98 -6.35 -5.28
N ILE A 512 15.88 -5.63 -5.55
CA ILE A 512 15.75 -4.81 -6.76
C ILE A 512 16.84 -3.73 -6.79
N LEU A 513 17.12 -3.09 -5.66
CA LEU A 513 18.19 -2.08 -5.56
C LEU A 513 19.57 -2.67 -5.88
N VAL A 514 19.93 -3.80 -5.29
CA VAL A 514 21.20 -4.50 -5.55
C VAL A 514 21.30 -4.96 -7.00
N ASN A 515 20.26 -5.62 -7.52
CA ASN A 515 20.20 -6.09 -8.90
C ASN A 515 20.37 -4.94 -9.89
N ARG A 516 19.68 -3.82 -9.64
CA ARG A 516 19.72 -2.65 -10.52
C ARG A 516 21.02 -1.85 -10.44
N ILE A 517 21.56 -1.65 -9.23
CA ILE A 517 22.67 -0.74 -8.94
C ILE A 517 24.03 -1.45 -9.04
N ASP A 518 24.19 -2.62 -8.41
CA ASP A 518 25.47 -3.36 -8.42
C ASP A 518 25.58 -4.32 -9.60
N LEU A 519 24.51 -5.06 -9.91
CA LEU A 519 24.55 -6.11 -10.95
C LEU A 519 24.18 -5.59 -12.35
N GLY A 520 23.79 -4.32 -12.46
CA GLY A 520 23.55 -3.65 -13.74
C GLY A 520 22.34 -4.19 -14.52
N MET A 521 21.43 -4.91 -13.85
CA MET A 521 20.25 -5.50 -14.48
C MET A 521 19.29 -4.42 -14.98
N SER A 522 18.49 -4.76 -16.00
CA SER A 522 17.38 -3.91 -16.42
C SER A 522 16.27 -3.94 -15.35
N LEU A 523 15.38 -2.94 -15.30
CA LEU A 523 14.31 -2.93 -14.28
C LEU A 523 13.36 -4.14 -14.36
N PRO A 524 12.99 -4.68 -15.55
CA PRO A 524 12.22 -5.92 -15.62
C PRO A 524 12.98 -7.19 -15.18
N ASP A 525 14.30 -7.22 -15.36
CA ASP A 525 15.11 -8.37 -14.94
C ASP A 525 15.41 -8.33 -13.43
N ALA A 526 15.59 -7.12 -12.89
CA ALA A 526 15.95 -6.84 -11.50
C ALA A 526 14.80 -7.13 -10.54
#